data_AF-A0A9E1JNN4-F1
#
_entry.id   AF-A0A9E1JNN4-F1
#
_cell.length_a   1.000
_cell.length_b   1.000
_cell.length_c   1.000
_cell.angle_alpha   90.00
_cell.angle_beta   90.00
_cell.angle_gamma   90.00
#
_symmetry.space_group_name_H-M   'P 1'
#
loop_
_entity.id
_entity.type
_entity.pdbx_description
1 polymer ?
#
loop_
_entity_poly.entity_id
_entity_poly.type
_entity_poly.pdbx_seq_one_letter_code
_entity_poly.pdbx_strand_id
1 'polypeptide(L)'
;MAFETKEELLEKYLKMDKPKCPDCDTQMTLWEVPPINFSDGLGWGTPYLFVCFNDGCGSYKQGWDHLQETMEMGASYRCYIEPGQNNFEYMPVFSPVGATGGILDDEVLIKEEARKQLMKQTFSVLTDYYMSKDWDEILKICLDPKIPAKARVKAAQMVGELGDAEATEHLINYKFPTPVLQTEVKKAIEQLHQRHYTRECPYCAEIIKKRAKLCMHCNKEVPRA
;
A
#
# COMPACT_ATOMS: atom_id res chain seq x y z
N MET A 1 -13.10 25.71 9.70
CA MET A 1 -13.39 24.95 8.46
C MET A 1 -12.57 23.68 8.53
N ALA A 2 -13.22 22.51 8.52
CA ALA A 2 -12.50 21.25 8.41
C ALA A 2 -12.06 21.13 6.95
N PHE A 3 -10.75 21.12 6.70
CA PHE A 3 -10.22 20.82 5.37
C PHE A 3 -10.32 19.30 5.20
N GLU A 4 -11.14 18.85 4.24
CA GLU A 4 -11.18 17.43 3.86
C GLU A 4 -9.79 17.06 3.30
N THR A 5 -9.23 15.96 3.79
CA THR A 5 -7.96 15.43 3.28
C THR A 5 -8.16 14.88 1.88
N LYS A 6 -7.07 14.80 1.09
CA LYS A 6 -7.09 14.19 -0.25
C LYS A 6 -7.67 12.76 -0.21
N GLU A 7 -7.37 12.01 0.84
CA GLU A 7 -7.86 10.64 1.04
C GLU A 7 -9.37 10.59 1.32
N GLU A 8 -9.89 11.52 2.13
CA GLU A 8 -11.34 11.64 2.39
C GLU A 8 -12.11 12.05 1.13
N LEU A 9 -11.56 12.98 0.33
CA LEU A 9 -12.14 13.39 -0.95
C LEU A 9 -12.17 12.24 -1.95
N LEU A 10 -11.11 11.43 -2.02
CA LEU A 10 -11.08 10.22 -2.85
C LEU A 10 -12.23 9.27 -2.47
N GLU A 11 -12.34 8.91 -1.20
CA GLU A 11 -13.39 8.00 -0.68
C GLU A 11 -14.82 8.54 -0.96
N LYS A 12 -14.99 9.86 -0.90
CA LYS A 12 -16.26 10.53 -1.23
C LYS A 12 -16.58 10.44 -2.72
N TYR A 13 -15.62 10.79 -3.59
CA TYR A 13 -15.85 10.85 -5.04
C TYR A 13 -15.99 9.47 -5.69
N LEU A 14 -15.43 8.43 -5.08
CA LEU A 14 -15.64 7.05 -5.51
C LEU A 14 -17.05 6.53 -5.30
N LYS A 15 -17.70 6.97 -4.22
CA LYS A 15 -19.08 6.60 -3.90
C LYS A 15 -20.10 7.45 -4.64
N MET A 16 -19.65 8.51 -5.30
CA MET A 16 -20.50 9.40 -6.06
C MET A 16 -20.86 8.78 -7.40
N ASP A 17 -22.05 9.08 -7.90
CA ASP A 17 -22.43 8.69 -9.26
C ASP A 17 -21.52 9.40 -10.27
N LYS A 18 -20.80 8.60 -11.07
CA LYS A 18 -19.87 9.14 -12.06
C LYS A 18 -20.66 9.86 -13.17
N PRO A 19 -20.32 11.12 -13.49
CA PRO A 19 -21.01 11.86 -14.53
C PRO A 19 -20.77 11.24 -15.91
N LYS A 20 -21.66 11.55 -16.85
CA LYS A 20 -21.51 11.19 -18.25
C LYS A 20 -20.98 12.38 -19.05
N CYS A 21 -20.12 12.11 -20.01
CA CYS A 21 -19.59 13.15 -20.90
C CYS A 21 -20.73 13.71 -21.79
N PRO A 22 -20.85 15.04 -21.94
CA PRO A 22 -21.91 15.65 -22.74
C PRO A 22 -21.80 15.35 -24.24
N ASP A 23 -20.60 15.05 -24.74
CA ASP A 23 -20.34 14.84 -26.17
C ASP A 23 -20.55 13.40 -26.64
N CYS A 24 -20.37 12.41 -25.75
CA CYS A 24 -20.38 10.98 -26.12
C CYS A 24 -21.20 10.09 -25.20
N ASP A 25 -21.86 10.65 -24.17
CA ASP A 25 -22.68 9.95 -23.16
C ASP A 25 -21.97 8.80 -22.42
N THR A 26 -20.63 8.71 -22.55
CA THR A 26 -19.83 7.68 -21.88
C THR A 26 -19.58 8.10 -20.43
N GLN A 27 -19.64 7.15 -19.50
CA GLN A 27 -19.31 7.38 -18.10
C GLN A 27 -17.85 7.85 -17.98
N MET A 28 -17.63 8.93 -17.24
CA MET A 28 -16.31 9.53 -17.06
C MET A 28 -15.53 8.79 -15.98
N THR A 29 -14.19 8.82 -16.08
CA THR A 29 -13.30 8.14 -15.15
C THR A 29 -12.75 9.11 -14.13
N LEU A 30 -12.63 8.68 -12.88
CA LEU A 30 -11.98 9.47 -11.84
C LEU A 30 -10.48 9.59 -12.18
N TRP A 31 -9.96 10.81 -12.08
CA TRP A 31 -8.62 11.15 -12.47
C TRP A 31 -7.94 11.95 -11.37
N GLU A 32 -6.74 11.53 -10.98
CA GLU A 32 -5.91 12.22 -10.00
C GLU A 32 -5.14 13.35 -10.68
N VAL A 33 -5.32 14.56 -10.14
CA VAL A 33 -4.56 15.73 -10.57
C VAL A 33 -3.08 15.54 -10.23
N PRO A 34 -2.15 15.79 -11.19
CA PRO A 34 -0.73 15.68 -10.94
C PRO A 34 -0.28 16.48 -9.70
N PRO A 35 0.58 15.91 -8.85
CA PRO A 35 1.01 16.56 -7.61
C PRO A 35 1.87 17.80 -7.86
N ILE A 36 2.38 17.96 -9.09
CA ILE A 36 3.18 19.09 -9.53
C ILE A 36 2.33 19.88 -10.53
N ASN A 37 1.94 21.09 -10.14
CA ASN A 37 1.34 22.04 -11.06
C ASN A 37 2.42 22.52 -12.04
N PHE A 38 2.16 22.38 -13.35
CA PHE A 38 3.02 22.88 -14.41
C PHE A 38 2.43 24.19 -14.96
N SER A 39 3.26 25.11 -15.47
CA SER A 39 2.90 26.46 -15.94
C SER A 39 2.77 27.53 -14.84
N ASP A 40 1.70 28.32 -14.81
CA ASP A 40 1.47 29.48 -13.93
C ASP A 40 1.24 29.12 -12.45
N GLY A 41 1.24 27.83 -12.12
CA GLY A 41 1.05 27.30 -10.77
C GLY A 41 -0.42 27.28 -10.32
N LEU A 42 -1.34 27.79 -11.14
CA LEU A 42 -2.78 27.77 -10.93
C LEU A 42 -3.31 26.42 -11.44
N GLY A 43 -2.99 25.36 -10.69
CA GLY A 43 -3.56 24.04 -10.96
C GLY A 43 -5.08 24.01 -10.74
N TRP A 44 -5.66 22.83 -10.87
CA TRP A 44 -7.07 22.61 -10.59
C TRP A 44 -7.38 22.79 -9.09
N GLY A 45 -8.54 23.36 -8.77
CA GLY A 45 -8.96 23.67 -7.39
C GLY A 45 -9.29 22.45 -6.54
N THR A 46 -9.17 21.25 -7.10
CA THR A 46 -9.51 19.95 -6.49
C THR A 46 -8.42 18.92 -6.82
N PRO A 47 -8.12 17.96 -5.92
CA PRO A 47 -7.14 16.91 -6.21
C PRO A 47 -7.64 15.84 -7.20
N TYR A 48 -8.94 15.83 -7.52
CA TYR A 48 -9.54 14.85 -8.43
C TYR A 48 -10.55 15.50 -9.37
N LEU A 49 -10.58 14.99 -10.60
CA LEU A 49 -11.54 15.36 -11.65
C LEU A 49 -12.21 14.10 -12.19
N PHE A 50 -13.37 14.26 -12.82
CA PHE A 50 -13.89 13.24 -13.74
C PHE A 50 -13.51 13.63 -15.16
N VAL A 51 -12.87 12.73 -15.90
CA VAL A 51 -12.35 13.00 -17.25
C VAL A 51 -12.89 11.97 -18.24
N CYS A 52 -13.24 12.43 -19.45
CA CYS A 52 -13.64 11.56 -20.54
C CYS A 52 -12.42 10.98 -21.26
N PHE A 53 -12.20 9.67 -21.10
CA PHE A 53 -11.15 8.92 -21.79
C PHE A 53 -11.64 8.16 -23.03
N ASN A 54 -12.83 8.47 -23.54
CA ASN A 54 -13.33 7.88 -24.79
C ASN A 54 -12.64 8.54 -26.00
N ASP A 55 -11.71 7.82 -26.63
CA ASP A 55 -11.01 8.31 -27.84
C ASP A 55 -11.93 8.41 -29.07
N GLY A 56 -13.15 7.86 -28.98
CA GLY A 56 -14.23 8.06 -29.93
C GLY A 56 -14.98 9.40 -29.79
N CYS A 57 -14.74 10.15 -28.71
CA CYS A 57 -15.47 11.36 -28.36
C CYS A 57 -15.30 12.47 -29.41
N GLY A 58 -16.39 13.19 -29.70
CA GLY A 58 -16.41 14.26 -30.71
C GLY A 58 -15.40 15.37 -30.41
N SER A 59 -15.38 15.87 -29.18
CA SER A 59 -14.42 16.90 -28.73
C SER A 59 -12.97 16.45 -28.84
N TYR A 60 -12.68 15.18 -28.54
CA TYR A 60 -11.33 14.63 -28.65
C TYR A 60 -10.88 14.39 -30.09
N LYS A 61 -11.77 13.92 -30.97
CA LYS A 61 -11.41 13.73 -32.39
C LYS A 61 -11.22 15.06 -33.10
N GLN A 62 -12.19 15.95 -32.96
CA GLN A 62 -12.20 17.25 -33.63
C GLN A 62 -11.14 18.20 -33.05
N GLY A 63 -10.75 18.01 -31.79
CA GLY A 63 -9.74 18.83 -31.12
C GLY A 63 -8.37 18.77 -31.79
N TRP A 64 -7.97 17.61 -32.34
CA TRP A 64 -6.69 17.44 -33.05
C TRP A 64 -6.60 18.36 -34.27
N ASP A 65 -7.63 18.35 -35.11
CA ASP A 65 -7.68 19.19 -36.30
C ASP A 65 -7.85 20.67 -35.91
N HIS A 66 -8.73 20.97 -34.95
CA HIS A 66 -8.99 22.34 -34.51
C HIS A 66 -7.75 23.04 -33.94
N LEU A 67 -7.01 22.40 -33.04
CA LEU A 67 -5.80 23.00 -32.45
C LEU A 67 -4.66 23.08 -33.45
N GLN A 68 -4.58 22.14 -34.39
CA GLN A 68 -3.62 22.21 -35.48
C GLN A 68 -3.92 23.40 -36.41
N GLU A 69 -5.19 23.62 -36.77
CA GLU A 69 -5.60 24.71 -37.67
C GLU A 69 -5.52 26.10 -37.01
N THR A 70 -5.86 26.21 -35.73
CA THR A 70 -5.96 27.50 -35.03
C THR A 70 -4.67 27.93 -34.33
N MET A 71 -3.87 26.97 -33.86
CA MET A 71 -2.70 27.23 -33.02
C MET A 71 -1.41 26.56 -33.53
N GLU A 72 -1.45 25.82 -34.65
CA GLU A 72 -0.32 25.03 -35.18
C GLU A 72 0.24 24.02 -34.16
N MET A 73 -0.61 23.55 -33.23
CA MET A 73 -0.22 22.67 -32.15
C MET A 73 -0.86 21.29 -32.31
N GLY A 74 -0.03 20.25 -32.30
CA GLY A 74 -0.46 18.85 -32.26
C GLY A 74 -1.01 18.48 -30.88
N ALA A 75 -2.23 18.90 -30.59
CA ALA A 75 -2.92 18.65 -29.33
C ALA A 75 -4.43 18.47 -29.57
N SER A 76 -5.13 17.94 -28.59
CA SER A 76 -6.60 17.84 -28.59
C SER A 76 -7.17 18.20 -27.24
N TYR A 77 -8.48 18.06 -27.04
CA TYR A 77 -9.18 18.33 -25.80
C TYR A 77 -9.71 17.04 -25.19
N ARG A 78 -9.65 16.91 -23.86
CA ARG A 78 -10.47 15.97 -23.10
C ARG A 78 -11.44 16.74 -22.21
N CYS A 79 -12.72 16.38 -22.31
CA CYS A 79 -13.76 16.94 -21.46
C CYS A 79 -13.56 16.47 -20.01
N TYR A 80 -13.66 17.37 -19.05
CA TYR A 80 -13.62 17.07 -17.63
C TYR A 80 -14.68 17.86 -16.85
N ILE A 81 -14.92 17.43 -15.62
CA ILE A 81 -15.78 18.14 -14.66
C ILE A 81 -15.21 17.98 -13.26
N GLU A 82 -15.29 19.05 -12.48
CA GLU A 82 -14.98 19.00 -11.05
C GLU A 82 -16.11 18.27 -10.30
N PRO A 83 -15.80 17.36 -9.35
CA PRO A 83 -16.82 16.66 -8.58
C PRO A 83 -17.79 17.63 -7.88
N GLY A 84 -19.09 17.44 -8.10
CA GLY A 84 -20.15 18.27 -7.52
C GLY A 84 -20.47 19.57 -8.28
N GLN A 85 -19.73 19.88 -9.35
CA GLN A 85 -20.07 20.95 -10.28
C GLN A 85 -20.96 20.42 -11.41
N ASN A 86 -21.61 21.35 -12.13
CA ASN A 86 -22.42 21.04 -13.32
C ASN A 86 -21.80 21.56 -14.63
N ASN A 87 -20.72 22.32 -14.54
CA ASN A 87 -20.07 22.92 -15.69
C ASN A 87 -18.97 21.99 -16.19
N PHE A 88 -19.08 21.56 -17.44
CA PHE A 88 -18.05 20.78 -18.13
C PHE A 88 -17.03 21.72 -18.76
N GLU A 89 -15.77 21.37 -18.61
CA GLU A 89 -14.62 22.10 -19.15
C GLU A 89 -13.75 21.18 -19.99
N TYR A 90 -12.73 21.74 -20.64
CA TYR A 90 -11.87 21.01 -21.57
C TYR A 90 -10.40 21.26 -21.22
N MET A 91 -9.65 20.18 -21.01
CA MET A 91 -8.20 20.24 -20.82
C MET A 91 -7.48 19.85 -22.12
N PRO A 92 -6.42 20.57 -22.52
CA PRO A 92 -5.62 20.17 -23.66
C PRO A 92 -4.78 18.92 -23.34
N VAL A 93 -4.68 18.01 -24.30
CA VAL A 93 -3.82 16.82 -24.27
C VAL A 93 -2.89 16.84 -25.48
N PHE A 94 -1.58 16.69 -25.23
CA PHE A 94 -0.53 16.85 -26.25
C PHE A 94 -0.12 15.52 -26.92
N SER A 95 -0.78 14.42 -26.56
CA SER A 95 -0.59 13.12 -27.20
C SER A 95 -1.81 12.22 -26.91
N PRO A 96 -1.99 11.10 -27.64
CA PRO A 96 -3.04 10.13 -27.32
C PRO A 96 -2.93 9.53 -25.91
N VAL A 97 -1.71 9.45 -25.38
CA VAL A 97 -1.41 9.02 -24.01
C VAL A 97 -1.40 10.17 -23.00
N GLY A 98 -1.74 11.39 -23.44
CA GLY A 98 -1.84 12.55 -22.58
C GLY A 98 -2.90 12.35 -21.49
N ALA A 99 -2.56 12.75 -20.27
CA ALA A 99 -3.37 12.60 -19.05
C ALA A 99 -3.64 11.15 -18.59
N THR A 100 -3.28 10.09 -19.32
CA THR A 100 -3.65 8.72 -18.91
C THR A 100 -2.94 8.24 -17.64
N GLY A 101 -1.81 8.84 -17.26
CA GLY A 101 -1.05 8.46 -16.06
C GLY A 101 -1.75 8.77 -14.72
N GLY A 102 -2.77 9.63 -14.72
CA GLY A 102 -3.57 9.94 -13.53
C GLY A 102 -4.89 9.18 -13.46
N ILE A 103 -5.16 8.25 -14.39
CA ILE A 103 -6.38 7.44 -14.38
C ILE A 103 -6.40 6.58 -13.11
N LEU A 104 -7.43 6.76 -12.30
CA LEU A 104 -7.69 5.89 -11.16
C LEU A 104 -8.60 4.76 -11.63
N ASP A 105 -8.00 3.62 -11.96
CA ASP A 105 -8.76 2.41 -12.27
C ASP A 105 -9.48 1.90 -11.01
N ASP A 106 -10.76 1.57 -11.18
CA ASP A 106 -11.61 1.00 -10.13
C ASP A 106 -10.93 -0.23 -9.48
N GLU A 107 -10.16 -1.01 -10.25
CA GLU A 107 -9.44 -2.18 -9.74
C GLU A 107 -8.30 -1.88 -8.77
N VAL A 108 -7.49 -0.84 -9.04
CA VAL A 108 -6.36 -0.47 -8.17
C VAL A 108 -6.92 -0.02 -6.83
N LEU A 109 -8.03 0.70 -6.88
CA LEU A 109 -8.63 1.26 -5.71
C LEU A 109 -9.39 0.23 -4.86
N ILE A 110 -10.11 -0.72 -5.48
CA ILE A 110 -10.67 -1.89 -4.80
C ILE A 110 -9.57 -2.67 -4.06
N LYS A 111 -8.39 -2.82 -4.67
CA LYS A 111 -7.25 -3.50 -4.03
C LYS A 111 -6.73 -2.71 -2.82
N GLU A 112 -6.70 -1.39 -2.87
CA GLU A 112 -6.29 -0.56 -1.74
C GLU A 112 -7.29 -0.59 -0.59
N GLU A 113 -8.59 -0.48 -0.88
CA GLU A 113 -9.64 -0.61 0.14
C GLU A 113 -9.63 -1.99 0.77
N ALA A 114 -9.53 -3.06 -0.03
CA ALA A 114 -9.40 -4.42 0.47
C ALA A 114 -8.16 -4.57 1.39
N ARG A 115 -7.04 -3.93 1.04
CA ARG A 115 -5.83 -3.92 1.87
C ARG A 115 -6.03 -3.15 3.18
N LYS A 116 -6.73 -2.01 3.15
CA LYS A 116 -7.09 -1.23 4.35
C LYS A 116 -8.03 -2.03 5.26
N GLN A 117 -9.05 -2.68 4.70
CA GLN A 117 -9.99 -3.52 5.44
C GLN A 117 -9.30 -4.74 6.06
N LEU A 118 -8.48 -5.44 5.27
CA LEU A 118 -7.66 -6.56 5.76
C LEU A 118 -6.75 -6.12 6.91
N MET A 119 -6.15 -4.94 6.83
CA MET A 119 -5.33 -4.39 7.92
C MET A 119 -6.16 -4.23 9.20
N LYS A 120 -7.33 -3.60 9.14
CA LYS A 120 -8.22 -3.40 10.30
C LYS A 120 -8.65 -4.73 10.92
N GLN A 121 -9.07 -5.68 10.09
CA GLN A 121 -9.45 -7.03 10.53
C GLN A 121 -8.28 -7.75 11.19
N THR A 122 -7.08 -7.68 10.60
CA THR A 122 -5.88 -8.31 11.15
C THR A 122 -5.54 -7.74 12.54
N PHE A 123 -5.64 -6.43 12.75
CA PHE A 123 -5.39 -5.83 14.07
C PHE A 123 -6.43 -6.23 15.13
N SER A 124 -7.69 -6.37 14.74
CA SER A 124 -8.72 -6.92 15.63
C SER A 124 -8.36 -8.33 16.07
N VAL A 125 -8.10 -9.22 15.10
CA VAL A 125 -7.76 -10.63 15.35
C VAL A 125 -6.47 -10.77 16.16
N LEU A 126 -5.44 -9.95 15.88
CA LEU A 126 -4.21 -9.92 16.66
C LEU A 126 -4.45 -9.54 18.13
N THR A 127 -5.40 -8.65 18.39
CA THR A 127 -5.75 -8.25 19.75
C THR A 127 -6.40 -9.42 20.49
N ASP A 128 -7.31 -10.13 19.83
CA ASP A 128 -7.98 -11.30 20.40
C ASP A 128 -6.97 -12.42 20.73
N TYR A 129 -6.05 -12.73 19.80
CA TYR A 129 -4.98 -13.72 20.03
C TYR A 129 -3.98 -13.31 21.11
N TYR A 130 -3.69 -12.01 21.22
CA TYR A 130 -2.84 -11.52 22.30
C TYR A 130 -3.49 -11.73 23.68
N MET A 131 -4.81 -11.53 23.77
CA MET A 131 -5.57 -11.75 24.99
C MET A 131 -5.71 -13.23 25.36
N SER A 132 -5.88 -14.11 24.38
CA SER A 132 -5.90 -15.56 24.60
C SER A 132 -4.51 -16.16 24.83
N LYS A 133 -3.44 -15.40 24.53
CA LYS A 133 -2.03 -15.81 24.56
C LYS A 133 -1.67 -16.88 23.53
N ASP A 134 -2.40 -16.94 22.42
CA ASP A 134 -2.14 -17.88 21.32
C ASP A 134 -1.02 -17.36 20.41
N TRP A 135 0.23 -17.60 20.82
CA TRP A 135 1.40 -17.12 20.08
C TRP A 135 1.58 -17.79 18.71
N ASP A 136 1.10 -19.01 18.51
CA ASP A 136 1.20 -19.76 17.24
C ASP A 136 0.40 -19.06 16.11
N GLU A 137 -0.82 -18.61 16.41
CA GLU A 137 -1.65 -17.88 15.44
C GLU A 137 -1.06 -16.50 15.11
N ILE A 138 -0.47 -15.82 16.11
CA ILE A 138 0.25 -14.56 15.89
C ILE A 138 1.48 -14.79 15.01
N LEU A 139 2.20 -15.90 15.21
CA LEU A 139 3.34 -16.28 14.38
C LEU A 139 2.92 -16.54 12.93
N LYS A 140 1.82 -17.26 12.69
CA LYS A 140 1.26 -17.46 11.34
C LYS A 140 0.96 -16.12 10.65
N ILE A 141 0.38 -15.16 11.37
CA ILE A 141 0.14 -13.80 10.87
C ILE A 141 1.46 -13.08 10.52
N CYS A 142 2.50 -13.24 11.34
CA CYS A 142 3.81 -12.66 11.07
C CYS A 142 4.45 -13.20 9.79
N LEU A 143 4.27 -14.50 9.52
CA LEU A 143 4.87 -15.20 8.38
C LEU A 143 4.10 -15.01 7.07
N ASP A 144 2.79 -14.75 7.10
CA ASP A 144 1.96 -14.62 5.89
C ASP A 144 2.37 -13.41 5.00
N PRO A 145 2.78 -13.62 3.74
CA PRO A 145 3.12 -12.54 2.82
C PRO A 145 1.92 -11.69 2.35
N LYS A 146 0.70 -12.20 2.43
CA LYS A 146 -0.52 -11.48 2.03
C LYS A 146 -0.90 -10.38 3.02
N ILE A 147 -0.43 -10.49 4.26
CA ILE A 147 -0.78 -9.57 5.33
C ILE A 147 0.00 -8.26 5.19
N PRO A 148 -0.63 -7.09 5.43
CA PRO A 148 0.05 -5.81 5.40
C PRO A 148 1.27 -5.75 6.33
N ALA A 149 2.38 -5.20 5.83
CA ALA A 149 3.67 -5.16 6.54
C ALA A 149 3.58 -4.54 7.95
N LYS A 150 2.76 -3.51 8.16
CA LYS A 150 2.55 -2.89 9.48
C LYS A 150 1.95 -3.88 10.50
N ALA A 151 0.98 -4.69 10.08
CA ALA A 151 0.39 -5.71 10.96
C ALA A 151 1.39 -6.82 11.27
N ARG A 152 2.20 -7.23 10.29
CA ARG A 152 3.28 -8.22 10.48
C ARG A 152 4.35 -7.76 11.45
N VAL A 153 4.70 -6.47 11.42
CA VAL A 153 5.62 -5.86 12.40
C VAL A 153 5.04 -5.95 13.80
N LYS A 154 3.77 -5.62 13.98
CA LYS A 154 3.13 -5.73 15.29
C LYS A 154 3.04 -7.18 15.77
N ALA A 155 2.73 -8.11 14.87
CA ALA A 155 2.73 -9.54 15.15
C ALA A 155 4.12 -10.02 15.60
N ALA A 156 5.21 -9.60 14.94
CA ALA A 156 6.58 -9.93 15.33
C ALA A 156 6.90 -9.47 16.77
N GLN A 157 6.47 -8.25 17.12
CA GLN A 157 6.61 -7.73 18.49
C GLN A 157 5.86 -8.61 19.50
N MET A 158 4.60 -8.94 19.21
CA MET A 158 3.78 -9.78 20.09
C MET A 158 4.35 -11.19 20.25
N VAL A 159 4.94 -11.78 19.19
CA VAL A 159 5.65 -13.07 19.27
C VAL A 159 6.86 -12.98 20.20
N GLY A 160 7.62 -11.88 20.20
CA GLY A 160 8.72 -11.69 21.16
C GLY A 160 8.24 -11.68 22.62
N GLU A 161 7.06 -11.09 22.86
CA GLU A 161 6.45 -10.95 24.20
C GLU A 161 5.74 -12.20 24.71
N LEU A 162 5.25 -13.08 23.83
CA LEU A 162 4.43 -14.24 24.22
C LEU A 162 5.00 -15.59 23.78
N GLY A 163 5.81 -15.63 22.73
CA GLY A 163 6.25 -16.85 22.06
C GLY A 163 7.12 -17.78 22.92
N ASP A 164 7.00 -19.06 22.61
CA ASP A 164 7.87 -20.10 23.16
C ASP A 164 9.20 -20.19 22.39
N ALA A 165 10.12 -21.03 22.88
CA ALA A 165 11.44 -21.19 22.28
C ALA A 165 11.37 -21.60 20.79
N GLU A 166 10.36 -22.38 20.41
CA GLU A 166 10.11 -22.86 19.03
C GLU A 166 9.83 -21.73 18.04
N ALA A 167 9.24 -20.61 18.48
CA ALA A 167 8.99 -19.47 17.61
C ALA A 167 10.28 -18.89 17.01
N THR A 168 11.40 -19.01 17.75
CA THR A 168 12.71 -18.53 17.33
C THR A 168 13.18 -19.19 16.03
N GLU A 169 13.01 -20.51 15.93
CA GLU A 169 13.42 -21.29 14.75
C GLU A 169 12.63 -20.89 13.50
N HIS A 170 11.31 -20.70 13.65
CA HIS A 170 10.44 -20.25 12.58
C HIS A 170 10.81 -18.85 12.07
N LEU A 171 11.17 -17.94 12.99
CA LEU A 171 11.58 -16.57 12.65
C LEU A 171 12.95 -16.52 11.97
N ILE A 172 13.91 -17.35 12.38
CA ILE A 172 15.25 -17.42 11.77
C ILE A 172 15.18 -17.99 10.35
N ASN A 173 14.37 -19.03 10.15
CA ASN A 173 14.28 -19.74 8.86
C ASN A 173 13.47 -18.98 7.80
N TYR A 174 12.73 -17.94 8.17
CA TYR A 174 11.90 -17.17 7.25
C TYR A 174 12.60 -15.92 6.71
N LYS A 175 12.53 -15.72 5.38
CA LYS A 175 13.09 -14.52 4.72
C LYS A 175 12.06 -13.39 4.68
N PHE A 176 12.27 -12.37 5.50
CA PHE A 176 11.41 -11.17 5.51
C PHE A 176 11.84 -10.14 4.45
N PRO A 177 10.90 -9.58 3.66
CA PRO A 177 11.24 -8.73 2.51
C PRO A 177 11.64 -7.30 2.89
N THR A 178 11.06 -6.73 3.95
CA THR A 178 11.27 -5.33 4.34
C THR A 178 12.31 -5.19 5.46
N PRO A 179 13.22 -4.19 5.39
CA PRO A 179 14.26 -4.00 6.41
C PRO A 179 13.70 -3.65 7.79
N VAL A 180 12.57 -2.93 7.83
CA VAL A 180 11.86 -2.62 9.08
C VAL A 180 11.38 -3.91 9.75
N LEU A 181 10.80 -4.83 8.99
CA LEU A 181 10.31 -6.11 9.53
C LEU A 181 11.46 -7.01 9.97
N GLN A 182 12.56 -7.07 9.21
CA GLN A 182 13.77 -7.79 9.62
C GLN A 182 14.34 -7.27 10.94
N THR A 183 14.35 -5.95 11.13
CA THR A 183 14.86 -5.34 12.37
C THR A 183 14.00 -5.72 13.57
N GLU A 184 12.68 -5.68 13.41
CA GLU A 184 11.75 -6.06 14.48
C GLU A 184 11.77 -7.56 14.79
N VAL A 185 11.91 -8.42 13.77
CA VAL A 185 12.08 -9.87 13.98
C VAL A 185 13.37 -10.18 14.73
N LYS A 186 14.49 -9.50 14.42
CA LYS A 186 15.75 -9.66 15.17
C LYS A 186 15.57 -9.30 16.65
N LYS A 187 14.88 -8.19 16.94
CA LYS A 187 14.53 -7.80 18.32
C LYS A 187 13.67 -8.87 19.00
N ALA A 188 12.69 -9.42 18.31
CA ALA A 188 11.84 -10.48 18.84
C ALA A 188 12.65 -11.75 19.17
N ILE A 189 13.58 -12.15 18.30
CA ILE A 189 14.50 -13.28 18.52
C ILE A 189 15.39 -13.02 19.75
N GLU A 190 15.96 -11.83 19.88
CA GLU A 190 16.77 -11.46 21.07
C GLU A 190 15.94 -11.53 22.36
N GLN A 191 14.70 -11.05 22.34
CA GLN A 191 13.77 -11.13 23.47
C GLN A 191 13.44 -12.58 23.84
N LEU A 192 13.18 -13.44 22.85
CA LEU A 192 12.91 -14.86 23.06
C LEU A 192 14.13 -15.58 23.68
N HIS A 193 15.33 -15.31 23.18
CA HIS A 193 16.58 -15.83 23.75
C HIS A 193 16.83 -15.37 25.18
N GLN A 194 16.48 -14.12 25.51
CA GLN A 194 16.58 -13.60 26.86
C GLN A 194 15.58 -14.28 27.80
N ARG A 195 14.31 -14.41 27.41
CA ARG A 195 13.24 -15.03 28.22
C ARG A 195 13.46 -16.53 28.46
N HIS A 196 13.88 -17.26 27.42
CA HIS A 196 14.06 -18.71 27.49
C HIS A 196 15.47 -19.14 27.88
N TYR A 197 16.36 -18.19 28.21
CA TYR A 197 17.78 -18.45 28.51
C TYR A 197 18.51 -19.28 27.45
N THR A 198 18.18 -19.04 26.17
CA THR A 198 18.80 -19.69 25.01
C THR A 198 19.69 -18.73 24.23
N ARG A 199 20.50 -19.26 23.31
CA ARG A 199 21.32 -18.53 22.33
C ARG A 199 21.60 -19.43 21.14
N GLU A 200 21.99 -18.85 20.01
CA GLU A 200 22.47 -19.60 18.86
C GLU A 200 23.91 -20.11 19.06
N CYS A 201 24.20 -21.31 18.57
CA CYS A 201 25.54 -21.85 18.54
C CYS A 201 26.37 -21.18 17.41
N PRO A 202 27.56 -20.62 17.69
CA PRO A 202 28.36 -19.89 16.70
C PRO A 202 28.89 -20.78 15.55
N TYR A 203 28.84 -22.10 15.69
CA TYR A 203 29.35 -23.03 14.68
C TYR A 203 28.27 -23.64 13.78
N CYS A 204 27.06 -23.85 14.32
CA CYS A 204 25.99 -24.57 13.62
C CYS A 204 24.62 -23.88 13.69
N ALA A 205 24.52 -22.67 14.26
CA ALA A 205 23.30 -21.89 14.43
C ALA A 205 22.17 -22.54 15.27
N GLU A 206 22.36 -23.78 15.73
CA GLU A 206 21.42 -24.46 16.64
C GLU A 206 21.15 -23.69 17.94
N ILE A 207 19.90 -23.76 18.41
CA ILE A 207 19.47 -23.10 19.64
C ILE A 207 19.94 -23.93 20.84
N ILE A 208 20.88 -23.37 21.60
CA ILE A 208 21.44 -23.98 22.81
C ILE A 208 21.12 -23.15 24.05
N LYS A 209 21.15 -23.77 25.24
CA LYS A 209 21.05 -23.02 26.51
C LYS A 209 22.26 -22.10 26.66
N LYS A 210 22.08 -20.89 27.22
CA LYS A 210 23.19 -19.94 27.45
C LYS A 210 24.36 -20.56 28.24
N ARG A 211 24.05 -21.38 29.23
CA ARG A 211 25.04 -22.09 30.07
C ARG A 211 25.74 -23.28 29.40
N ALA A 212 25.34 -23.66 28.19
CA ALA A 212 25.91 -24.81 27.50
C ALA A 212 27.38 -24.55 27.15
N LYS A 213 28.26 -25.45 27.61
CA LYS A 213 29.69 -25.47 27.28
C LYS A 213 29.99 -26.31 26.03
N LEU A 214 29.09 -27.20 25.67
CA LEU A 214 29.20 -28.10 24.53
C LEU A 214 27.86 -28.11 23.79
N CYS A 215 27.91 -27.96 22.48
CA CYS A 215 26.73 -28.08 21.63
C CYS A 215 26.50 -29.57 21.32
N MET A 216 25.34 -30.11 21.66
CA MET A 216 25.03 -31.53 21.42
C MET A 216 24.80 -31.88 19.95
N HIS A 217 24.62 -30.87 19.09
CA HIS A 217 24.43 -31.08 17.66
C HIS A 217 25.76 -31.19 16.91
N CYS A 218 26.68 -30.24 17.12
CA CYS A 218 27.98 -30.23 16.44
C CYS A 218 29.15 -30.78 17.27
N ASN A 219 28.90 -31.16 18.53
CA ASN A 219 29.89 -31.67 19.50
C ASN A 219 31.12 -30.77 19.73
N LYS A 220 31.03 -29.48 19.36
CA LYS A 220 32.08 -28.49 19.63
C LYS A 220 31.86 -27.81 20.97
N GLU A 221 32.96 -27.49 21.64
CA GLU A 221 32.92 -26.63 22.82
C GLU A 221 32.51 -25.22 22.41
N VAL A 222 31.48 -24.69 23.06
CA VAL A 222 30.95 -23.37 22.78
C VAL A 222 31.46 -22.40 23.85
N PRO A 223 32.07 -21.27 23.46
CA PRO A 223 32.53 -20.26 24.42
C PRO A 223 31.38 -19.84 25.34
N ARG A 224 31.62 -19.64 26.64
CA ARG A 224 30.58 -19.09 27.52
C ARG A 224 30.16 -17.70 27.03
N ALA A 225 28.86 -17.49 26.85
CA ALA A 225 28.26 -16.18 26.59
C ALA A 225 28.24 -15.34 27.87
#